data_AF-T1ABJ1-F1
#
_entry.id   AF-T1ABJ1-F1
#
_cell.length_a   1.000
_cell.length_b   1.000
_cell.length_c   1.000
_cell.angle_alpha   90.00
_cell.angle_beta   90.00
_cell.angle_gamma   90.00
#
_symmetry.space_group_name_H-M   'P 1'
#
loop_
_entity.id
_entity.type
_entity.pdbx_description
1 polymer ?
#
loop_
_entity_poly.entity_id
_entity_poly.type
_entity_poly.pdbx_seq_one_letter_code
_entity_poly.pdbx_strand_id
1 'polypeptide(L)'
;MHLIQGLRHFTTFLHGSFLRQCNLHPDDILDYSSPVYRMELMMTARMFAQDPQLYADIVLANAERRSLLLKFLAHHRTLARIIENNDREAFIVEFRNISTFFADFAERARRESGYLIYRLSERFA
;
A
#
# COMPACT_ATOMS: atom_id res chain seq x y z
N MET A 1 3.61 3.73 17.99
CA MET A 1 2.36 3.38 17.25
C MET A 1 1.88 4.48 16.30
N HIS A 2 1.79 5.74 16.72
CA HIS A 2 1.18 6.82 15.90
C HIS A 2 1.93 7.25 14.63
N LEU A 3 3.23 6.93 14.50
CA LEU A 3 4.01 7.18 13.29
C LEU A 3 3.65 6.18 12.18
N ILE A 4 3.51 4.91 12.52
CA ILE A 4 3.14 3.83 11.58
C ILE A 4 1.71 4.04 11.06
N GLN A 5 0.78 4.46 11.93
CA GLN A 5 -0.60 4.80 11.52
C GLN A 5 -0.62 5.96 10.52
N GLY A 6 0.09 7.05 10.82
CA GLY A 6 0.21 8.19 9.90
C GLY A 6 0.75 7.79 8.53
N LEU A 7 1.81 6.98 8.51
CA LEU A 7 2.38 6.47 7.27
C LEU A 7 1.39 5.56 6.51
N ARG A 8 0.76 4.60 7.20
CA ARG A 8 -0.20 3.67 6.57
C ARG A 8 -1.39 4.40 5.94
N HIS A 9 -1.97 5.37 6.65
CA HIS A 9 -3.08 6.15 6.11
C HIS A 9 -2.63 7.04 4.95
N PHE A 10 -1.46 7.64 5.05
CA PHE A 10 -0.91 8.44 3.96
C PHE A 10 -0.64 7.61 2.70
N THR A 11 -0.06 6.41 2.82
CA THR A 11 0.10 5.49 1.67
C THR A 11 -1.24 5.14 1.02
N THR A 12 -2.27 4.88 1.84
CA THR A 12 -3.63 4.58 1.34
C THR A 12 -4.23 5.79 0.63
N PHE A 13 -4.04 7.00 1.18
CA PHE A 13 -4.46 8.26 0.57
C PHE A 13 -3.79 8.49 -0.79
N LEU A 14 -2.47 8.29 -0.88
CA LEU A 14 -1.72 8.42 -2.14
C LEU A 14 -2.22 7.42 -3.19
N HIS A 15 -2.43 6.16 -2.80
CA HIS A 15 -2.94 5.12 -3.70
C HIS A 15 -4.31 5.49 -4.26
N GLY A 16 -5.28 5.81 -3.39
CA GLY A 16 -6.63 6.19 -3.82
C GLY A 16 -6.65 7.46 -4.68
N SER A 17 -5.82 8.46 -4.33
CA SER A 17 -5.65 9.67 -5.13
C SER A 17 -5.12 9.37 -6.54
N PHE A 18 -4.16 8.44 -6.66
CA PHE A 18 -3.59 8.06 -7.95
C PHE A 18 -4.57 7.27 -8.82
N LEU A 19 -5.31 6.31 -8.25
CA LEU A 19 -6.38 5.59 -8.97
C LEU A 19 -7.41 6.57 -9.56
N ARG A 20 -7.85 7.54 -8.75
CA ARG A 20 -8.75 8.62 -9.20
C ARG A 20 -8.12 9.44 -10.33
N GLN A 21 -6.85 9.82 -10.20
CA GLN A 21 -6.14 10.60 -11.23
C GLN A 21 -6.06 9.85 -12.56
N CYS A 22 -5.87 8.53 -12.54
CA CYS A 22 -5.82 7.68 -13.73
C CYS A 22 -7.21 7.27 -14.26
N ASN A 23 -8.30 7.72 -13.63
CA ASN A 23 -9.67 7.31 -13.93
C ASN A 23 -9.86 5.77 -13.91
N LEU A 24 -9.19 5.10 -12.97
CA LEU A 24 -9.34 3.66 -12.75
C LEU A 24 -10.49 3.43 -11.77
N HIS A 25 -11.67 3.11 -12.30
CA HIS A 25 -12.85 2.88 -11.46
C HIS A 25 -12.75 1.54 -10.73
N PRO A 26 -13.17 1.48 -9.45
CA PRO A 26 -13.13 0.24 -8.68
C PRO A 26 -13.87 -0.93 -9.36
N ASP A 27 -15.00 -0.67 -10.01
CA ASP A 27 -15.80 -1.70 -10.67
C ASP A 27 -15.02 -2.35 -11.84
N ASP A 28 -14.37 -1.52 -12.68
CA ASP A 28 -13.50 -2.01 -13.76
C ASP A 28 -12.32 -2.84 -13.22
N ILE A 29 -11.73 -2.40 -12.11
CA ILE A 29 -10.62 -3.14 -11.47
C ILE A 29 -11.11 -4.49 -10.97
N LEU A 30 -12.32 -4.55 -10.40
CA LEU A 30 -12.88 -5.77 -9.82
C LEU A 30 -13.15 -6.85 -10.87
N ASP A 31 -13.56 -6.47 -12.08
CA ASP A 31 -13.86 -7.39 -13.18
C ASP A 31 -12.63 -8.20 -13.65
N TYR A 32 -11.43 -7.64 -13.47
CA TYR A 32 -10.16 -8.30 -13.82
C TYR A 32 -9.35 -8.73 -12.59
N SER A 33 -9.90 -8.57 -11.39
CA SER A 33 -9.19 -8.82 -10.13
C SER A 33 -9.23 -10.29 -9.71
N SER A 34 -8.08 -10.83 -9.34
CA SER A 34 -8.03 -12.04 -8.51
C SER A 34 -8.51 -11.72 -7.08
N PRO A 35 -8.86 -12.72 -6.25
CA PRO A 35 -9.33 -12.49 -4.89
C PRO A 35 -8.37 -11.65 -4.02
N VAL A 36 -7.06 -11.73 -4.25
CA VAL A 36 -6.09 -10.89 -3.54
C VAL A 36 -6.19 -9.41 -3.94
N TYR A 37 -6.35 -9.11 -5.25
CA TYR A 37 -6.54 -7.73 -5.72
C TYR A 37 -7.85 -7.13 -5.20
N ARG A 38 -8.93 -7.92 -5.17
CA ARG A 38 -10.18 -7.51 -4.54
C ARG A 38 -9.98 -7.15 -3.07
N MET A 39 -9.26 -7.99 -2.32
CA MET A 39 -8.94 -7.73 -0.92
C MET A 39 -8.16 -6.41 -0.74
N GLU A 40 -7.12 -6.19 -1.54
CA GLU A 40 -6.30 -4.97 -1.49
C GLU A 40 -7.12 -3.70 -1.82
N LEU A 41 -7.98 -3.78 -2.85
CA LEU A 41 -8.85 -2.69 -3.23
C LEU A 41 -9.88 -2.39 -2.14
N MET A 42 -10.51 -3.40 -1.54
CA MET A 42 -11.42 -3.24 -0.41
C MET A 42 -10.75 -2.58 0.79
N MET A 43 -9.52 -3.00 1.11
CA MET A 43 -8.75 -2.43 2.22
C MET A 43 -8.37 -0.96 2.00
N THR A 44 -8.16 -0.58 0.74
CA THR A 44 -7.91 0.81 0.35
C THR A 44 -9.19 1.64 0.36
N ALA A 45 -10.24 1.18 -0.31
CA ALA A 45 -11.50 1.89 -0.51
C ALA A 45 -12.23 2.17 0.81
N ARG A 46 -12.21 1.23 1.77
CA ARG A 46 -12.90 1.38 3.07
C ARG A 46 -12.39 2.55 3.91
N MET A 47 -11.17 3.05 3.65
CA MET A 47 -10.67 4.26 4.32
C MET A 47 -11.47 5.49 3.90
N PHE A 48 -11.87 5.58 2.62
CA PHE A 48 -12.56 6.74 2.06
C PHE A 48 -14.07 6.74 2.36
N ALA A 49 -14.60 5.68 2.96
CA ALA A 49 -15.96 5.62 3.51
C ALA A 49 -16.05 6.17 4.95
N GLN A 50 -14.95 6.63 5.52
CA GLN A 50 -14.86 7.15 6.90
C GLN A 50 -14.67 8.68 6.89
N ASP A 51 -14.67 9.29 8.08
CA ASP A 51 -14.57 10.74 8.24
C ASP A 51 -13.20 11.29 7.78
N PRO A 52 -13.16 12.20 6.78
CA PRO A 52 -11.91 12.81 6.34
C PRO A 52 -11.21 13.66 7.42
N GLN A 53 -11.94 14.24 8.38
CA GLN A 53 -11.35 15.05 9.45
C GLN A 53 -10.43 14.19 10.32
N LEU A 54 -10.88 12.99 10.68
CA LEU A 54 -10.08 12.03 11.44
C LEU A 54 -8.73 11.74 10.76
N TYR A 55 -8.71 11.54 9.44
CA TYR A 55 -7.47 11.25 8.73
C TYR A 55 -6.58 12.49 8.56
N ALA A 56 -7.16 13.67 8.38
CA ALA A 56 -6.41 14.92 8.38
C ALA A 56 -5.69 15.10 9.73
N ASP A 57 -6.41 14.91 10.84
CA ASP A 57 -5.86 15.00 12.19
C ASP A 57 -4.76 13.97 12.42
N ILE A 58 -4.95 12.72 12.00
CA ILE A 58 -3.91 11.68 12.15
C ILE A 58 -2.68 12.01 11.31
N VAL A 59 -2.84 12.32 10.02
CA VAL A 59 -1.71 12.52 9.07
C VAL A 59 -0.95 13.80 9.38
N LEU A 60 -1.64 14.87 9.78
CA LEU A 60 -1.06 16.20 9.97
C LEU A 60 -0.74 16.53 11.43
N ALA A 61 -0.99 15.62 12.39
CA ALA A 61 -1.02 15.97 13.82
C ALA A 61 0.24 16.64 14.40
N ASN A 62 1.45 16.41 13.87
CA ASN A 62 2.66 17.11 14.34
C ASN A 62 3.79 17.18 13.32
N ALA A 63 4.80 18.00 13.61
CA ALA A 63 5.96 18.23 12.74
C ALA A 63 6.80 16.96 12.50
N GLU A 64 6.97 16.11 13.52
CA GLU A 64 7.71 14.85 13.40
C GLU A 64 7.05 13.91 12.38
N ARG A 65 5.72 13.75 12.45
CA ARG A 65 4.97 12.92 11.50
C ARG A 65 5.09 13.47 10.08
N ARG A 66 4.91 14.78 9.89
CA ARG A 66 5.08 15.40 8.56
C ARG A 66 6.49 15.20 8.02
N SER A 67 7.52 15.32 8.87
CA SER A 67 8.91 15.06 8.50
C SER A 67 9.11 13.60 8.05
N LEU A 68 8.54 12.62 8.76
CA LEU A 68 8.58 11.21 8.37
C LEU A 68 7.91 10.97 6.99
N LEU A 69 6.73 11.55 6.75
CA LEU A 69 6.03 11.40 5.47
C LEU A 69 6.80 12.02 4.31
N LEU A 70 7.44 13.17 4.52
CA LEU A 70 8.31 13.80 3.52
C LEU A 70 9.57 12.95 3.24
N LYS A 71 10.19 12.37 4.28
CA LYS A 71 11.31 11.42 4.12
C LYS A 71 10.88 10.18 3.33
N PHE A 72 9.68 9.66 3.59
CA PHE A 72 9.10 8.54 2.85
C PHE A 72 8.97 8.87 1.35
N LEU A 73 8.42 10.04 1.01
CA LEU A 73 8.31 10.49 -0.39
C LEU A 73 9.67 10.70 -1.06
N ALA A 74 10.64 11.29 -0.34
CA ALA A 74 12.00 11.46 -0.85
C ALA A 74 12.67 10.12 -1.16
N HIS A 75 12.50 9.13 -0.28
CA HIS A 75 13.00 7.77 -0.50
C HIS A 75 12.38 7.11 -1.74
N HIS A 76 11.07 7.27 -1.96
CA HIS A 76 10.39 6.73 -3.14
C HIS A 76 10.90 7.35 -4.45
N ARG A 77 11.25 8.65 -4.44
CA ARG A 77 11.90 9.27 -5.60
C ARG A 77 13.27 8.66 -5.91
N THR A 78 14.03 8.24 -4.90
CA THR A 78 15.28 7.52 -5.12
C THR A 78 15.02 6.15 -5.76
N LEU A 79 14.01 5.39 -5.27
CA LEU A 79 13.64 4.10 -5.85
C LEU A 79 13.06 4.22 -7.27
N ALA A 80 12.37 5.31 -7.59
CA ALA A 80 11.82 5.56 -8.93
C ALA A 80 12.90 5.55 -10.02
N ARG A 81 14.15 5.89 -9.69
CA ARG A 81 15.29 5.83 -10.62
C ARG A 81 15.54 4.42 -11.18
N ILE A 82 15.23 3.38 -10.41
CA ILE A 82 15.32 1.98 -10.88
C ILE A 82 14.39 1.78 -12.08
N ILE A 83 13.18 2.35 -12.02
CA ILE A 83 12.17 2.28 -13.07
C ILE A 83 12.57 3.17 -14.26
N GLU A 84 12.99 4.41 -14.00
CA GLU A 84 13.42 5.37 -15.02
C GLU A 84 14.57 4.83 -15.89
N ASN A 85 15.50 4.11 -15.25
CA ASN A 85 16.66 3.52 -15.92
C ASN A 85 16.39 2.11 -16.47
N ASN A 86 15.20 1.55 -16.26
CA ASN A 86 14.88 0.15 -16.56
C ASN A 86 15.91 -0.84 -15.97
N ASP A 87 16.40 -0.55 -14.75
CA ASP A 87 17.50 -1.27 -14.11
C ASP A 87 16.98 -2.51 -13.37
N ARG A 88 16.86 -3.61 -14.12
CA ARG A 88 16.38 -4.89 -13.61
C ARG A 88 17.23 -5.43 -12.46
N GLU A 89 18.56 -5.27 -12.52
CA GLU A 89 19.45 -5.84 -11.51
C GLU A 89 19.36 -5.05 -10.21
N ALA A 90 19.29 -3.72 -10.27
CA ALA A 90 19.03 -2.89 -9.09
C ALA A 90 17.68 -3.24 -8.44
N PHE A 91 16.63 -3.49 -9.25
CA PHE A 91 15.34 -3.94 -8.73
C PHE A 91 15.46 -5.26 -7.95
N ILE A 92 16.15 -6.26 -8.51
CA ILE A 92 16.34 -7.58 -7.87
C ILE A 92 17.14 -7.45 -6.57
N VAL A 93 18.19 -6.64 -6.57
CA VAL A 93 19.00 -6.39 -5.36
C VAL A 93 18.15 -5.76 -4.27
N GLU A 94 17.41 -4.69 -4.59
CA GLU A 94 16.57 -4.02 -3.60
C GLU A 94 15.45 -4.94 -3.09
N PHE A 95 14.83 -5.72 -3.99
CA PHE A 95 13.83 -6.71 -3.60
C PHE A 95 14.38 -7.75 -2.62
N ARG A 96 15.60 -8.25 -2.84
CA ARG A 96 16.27 -9.19 -1.93
C ARG A 96 16.56 -8.55 -0.58
N ASN A 97 17.05 -7.31 -0.56
CA ASN A 97 17.29 -6.57 0.69
C ASN A 97 16.01 -6.43 1.51
N ILE A 98 14.91 -6.07 0.86
CA ILE A 98 13.58 -5.98 1.51
C ILE A 98 13.12 -7.36 1.99
N SER A 99 13.32 -8.41 1.19
CA SER A 99 12.98 -9.79 1.57
C SER A 99 13.75 -10.24 2.82
N THR A 100 15.04 -9.93 2.90
CA THR A 100 15.87 -10.18 4.09
C THR A 100 15.39 -9.39 5.29
N PHE A 101 14.95 -8.15 5.13
CA PHE A 101 14.36 -7.36 6.21
C PHE A 101 13.09 -8.00 6.78
N PHE A 102 12.22 -8.55 5.92
CA PHE A 102 11.01 -9.23 6.38
C PHE A 102 11.26 -10.66 6.89
N ALA A 103 12.31 -11.34 6.43
CA ALA A 103 12.76 -12.65 6.90
C ALA A 103 11.58 -13.64 7.12
N ASP A 104 11.53 -14.31 8.27
CA ASP A 104 10.52 -15.31 8.63
C ASP A 104 9.09 -14.77 8.65
N PHE A 105 8.92 -13.45 8.81
CA PHE A 105 7.60 -12.83 8.78
C PHE A 105 6.99 -12.91 7.38
N ALA A 106 7.79 -12.86 6.30
CA ALA A 106 7.28 -12.94 4.94
C ALA A 106 6.50 -14.25 4.69
N GLU A 107 7.05 -15.39 5.12
CA GLU A 107 6.39 -16.68 4.92
C GLU A 107 5.15 -16.83 5.82
N ARG A 108 5.21 -16.32 7.05
CA ARG A 108 4.03 -16.26 7.92
C ARG A 108 2.92 -15.42 7.29
N ALA A 109 3.25 -14.21 6.81
CA ALA A 109 2.32 -13.31 6.16
C ALA A 109 1.71 -13.95 4.92
N ARG A 110 2.49 -14.68 4.12
CA ARG A 110 2.00 -15.43 2.95
C ARG A 110 0.96 -16.49 3.34
N ARG A 111 1.25 -17.29 4.37
CA ARG A 111 0.33 -18.33 4.85
C ARG A 111 -0.95 -17.74 5.43
N GLU A 112 -0.83 -16.75 6.30
CA GLU A 112 -1.98 -16.13 6.98
C GLU A 112 -2.87 -15.35 6.01
N SER A 113 -2.28 -14.55 5.12
CA SER A 113 -3.03 -13.86 4.07
C SER A 113 -3.66 -14.83 3.08
N GLY A 114 -2.99 -15.93 2.73
CA GLY A 114 -3.54 -16.97 1.86
C GLY A 114 -4.85 -17.56 2.39
N TYR A 115 -4.95 -17.79 3.70
CA TYR A 115 -6.20 -18.23 4.33
C TYR A 115 -7.31 -17.18 4.18
N LEU A 116 -7.01 -15.90 4.45
CA LEU A 116 -7.99 -14.81 4.32
C LEU A 116 -8.48 -14.64 2.88
N ILE A 117 -7.55 -14.70 1.91
CA ILE A 117 -7.84 -14.62 0.48
C ILE A 117 -8.74 -15.78 0.04
N TYR A 118 -8.43 -17.01 0.50
CA TYR A 118 -9.26 -18.18 0.22
C TYR A 118 -10.69 -18.01 0.74
N ARG A 119 -10.85 -17.61 2.02
CA ARG A 119 -12.18 -17.36 2.61
C ARG A 119 -12.93 -16.23 1.90
N LEU A 120 -12.23 -15.20 1.44
CA LEU A 120 -12.82 -14.13 0.64
C LEU A 120 -13.34 -14.66 -0.70
N SER A 121 -12.56 -15.52 -1.36
CA SER A 121 -12.95 -16.14 -2.63
C SER A 121 -14.21 -16.99 -2.48
N GLU A 122 -14.35 -17.79 -1.41
CA GLU A 122 -15.56 -18.58 -1.18
C GLU A 122 -16.82 -17.72 -0.96
N ARG A 123 -16.67 -16.50 -0.44
CA ARG A 123 -17.80 -15.62 -0.10
C ARG A 123 -18.34 -14.86 -1.31
N PHE A 124 -17.48 -14.52 -2.27
CA PHE A 124 -17.78 -13.67 -3.42
C PHE A 124 -17.57 -14.38 -4.77
N ALA A 125 -17.42 -15.70 -4.76
CA ALA A 125 -17.49 -16.56 -5.95
C ALA A 125 -18.92 -16.70 -6.47
#